data_AF-A0A538QSS1-F1
#
_entry.id   AF-A0A538QSS1-F1
#
_cell.length_a   1.000
_cell.length_b   1.000
_cell.length_c   1.000
_cell.angle_alpha   90.00
_cell.angle_beta   90.00
_cell.angle_gamma   90.00
#
_symmetry.space_group_name_H-M   'P 1'
#
loop_
_entity.id
_entity.type
_entity.pdbx_description
1 polymer ?
#
loop_
_entity_poly.entity_id
_entity_poly.type
_entity_poly.pdbx_seq_one_letter_code
_entity_poly.pdbx_strand_id
1 'polypeptide(L)'
;MTRTGHTLAILLSASLGVAACSDSIDTPPPDNTPPAGSTSGDSSTTFDHDNDGISIWDLLKRLTDQGPPSFTSQMHACMKVHYSTLGNVLASLGVNITNTTMNSAGQLYQSGGPAMSVANYPARVRESVTISTSQASREFDIMAAAAPEIIAAMPTLPRCQVGGSGPSLFDAGNQCQLAGISCLIGTPASQAHVDLCNQTITRASTPDVGKRLAVAVMLAAAYTCE
;
A
#
# COMPACT_ATOMS: atom_id res chain seq x y z
N MET A 1 16.26 20.13 -60.64
CA MET A 1 15.50 21.32 -61.06
C MET A 1 14.07 20.85 -61.25
N THR A 2 13.13 21.10 -60.34
CA THR A 2 12.46 22.39 -60.15
C THR A 2 11.83 22.50 -58.75
N ARG A 3 11.96 23.68 -58.16
CA ARG A 3 11.34 24.17 -56.92
C ARG A 3 10.09 24.97 -57.31
N THR A 4 8.97 24.74 -56.62
CA THR A 4 7.83 25.65 -56.39
C THR A 4 6.86 24.83 -55.52
N GLY A 5 6.67 25.00 -54.20
CA GLY A 5 6.53 26.22 -53.42
C GLY A 5 5.08 26.69 -53.52
N HIS A 6 4.26 26.52 -52.47
CA HIS A 6 3.13 27.39 -52.13
C HIS A 6 2.53 27.08 -50.74
N THR A 7 2.32 28.19 -50.01
CA THR A 7 1.26 28.49 -49.04
C THR A 7 1.19 27.75 -47.71
N LEU A 8 1.82 28.41 -46.74
CA LEU A 8 1.39 28.59 -45.36
C LEU A 8 -0.13 28.90 -45.28
N ALA A 9 -0.90 28.04 -44.60
CA ALA A 9 -2.23 28.36 -44.11
C ALA A 9 -2.27 28.03 -42.61
N ILE A 10 -2.16 29.07 -41.80
CA ILE A 10 -2.45 29.06 -40.37
C ILE A 10 -3.96 28.88 -40.24
N LEU A 11 -4.40 27.72 -39.75
CA LEU A 11 -5.75 27.55 -39.23
C LEU A 11 -5.66 27.13 -37.76
N LEU A 12 -5.95 28.13 -36.94
CA LEU A 12 -6.24 28.06 -35.53
C LEU A 12 -7.60 27.34 -35.38
N SER A 13 -7.59 26.07 -35.00
CA SER A 13 -8.78 25.38 -34.50
C SER A 13 -8.43 24.65 -33.22
N ALA A 14 -8.43 25.44 -32.14
CA ALA A 14 -8.64 24.93 -30.80
C ALA A 14 -10.07 24.36 -30.72
N SER A 15 -10.18 23.05 -30.61
CA SER A 15 -11.38 22.39 -30.08
C SER A 15 -10.95 21.11 -29.37
N LEU A 16 -10.46 21.30 -28.14
CA LEU A 16 -10.51 20.25 -27.12
C LEU A 16 -11.99 19.91 -26.91
N GLY A 17 -12.41 18.74 -27.37
CA GLY A 17 -13.66 18.11 -26.96
C GLY A 17 -13.53 17.66 -25.51
N VAL A 18 -13.73 18.60 -24.58
CA VAL A 18 -14.05 18.32 -23.19
C VAL A 18 -15.51 17.84 -23.17
N ALA A 19 -15.70 16.53 -23.25
CA ALA A 19 -16.99 15.91 -22.99
C ALA A 19 -17.01 15.42 -21.54
N ALA A 20 -17.22 16.35 -20.61
CA ALA A 20 -17.87 16.14 -19.31
C ALA A 20 -17.89 17.49 -18.57
N CYS A 21 -18.99 17.79 -17.88
CA CYS A 21 -19.30 19.03 -17.16
C CYS A 21 -19.92 20.14 -18.04
N SER A 22 -21.10 19.87 -18.62
CA SER A 22 -22.11 20.91 -18.75
C SER A 22 -22.74 21.09 -17.36
N ASP A 23 -22.49 22.24 -16.74
CA ASP A 23 -23.19 22.69 -15.53
C ASP A 23 -24.69 22.78 -15.81
N SER A 24 -25.47 21.90 -15.17
CA SER A 24 -26.71 22.33 -14.56
C SER A 24 -26.31 22.90 -13.20
N ILE A 25 -26.58 24.19 -12.96
CA ILE A 25 -26.63 24.71 -11.60
C ILE A 25 -27.86 24.05 -10.96
N ASP A 26 -27.69 22.82 -10.49
CA ASP A 26 -28.58 22.24 -9.51
C ASP A 26 -28.42 23.07 -8.24
N THR A 27 -29.53 23.63 -7.79
CA THR A 27 -29.71 24.04 -6.39
C THR A 27 -28.97 23.08 -5.47
N PRO A 28 -28.20 23.55 -4.47
CA PRO A 28 -27.48 22.66 -3.57
C PRO A 28 -28.46 21.63 -3.03
N PRO A 29 -28.22 20.32 -3.22
CA PRO A 29 -29.10 19.30 -2.68
C PRO A 29 -29.20 19.56 -1.17
N PRO A 30 -30.41 19.47 -0.59
CA PRO A 30 -30.54 19.57 0.85
C PRO A 30 -29.72 18.43 1.45
N ASP A 31 -28.72 18.80 2.24
CA ASP A 31 -27.97 17.88 3.10
C ASP A 31 -27.20 16.78 2.32
N ASN A 32 -25.92 17.03 2.03
CA ASN A 32 -24.96 15.98 1.65
C ASN A 32 -24.57 15.12 2.87
N THR A 33 -25.49 14.89 3.80
CA THR A 33 -25.37 13.78 4.73
C THR A 33 -25.67 12.51 3.94
N PRO A 34 -24.76 11.52 3.92
CA PRO A 34 -25.09 10.21 3.37
C PRO A 34 -26.40 9.73 4.00
N PRO A 35 -27.31 9.08 3.24
CA PRO A 35 -28.47 8.44 3.83
C PRO A 35 -28.00 7.52 4.96
N ALA A 36 -28.63 7.60 6.13
CA ALA A 36 -28.31 6.70 7.24
C ALA A 36 -28.42 5.24 6.74
N GLY A 37 -27.32 4.49 6.85
CA GLY A 37 -27.23 3.07 6.46
C GLY A 37 -26.79 2.75 5.02
N SER A 38 -26.11 3.65 4.28
CA SER A 38 -25.80 3.43 2.84
C SER A 38 -24.30 3.31 2.46
N THR A 39 -23.41 2.93 3.37
CA THR A 39 -22.07 2.42 2.98
C THR A 39 -21.77 1.01 3.49
N SER A 40 -22.78 0.31 3.99
CA SER A 40 -22.69 -1.10 4.39
C SER A 40 -22.74 -1.98 3.15
N GLY A 41 -21.59 -2.58 2.81
CA GLY A 41 -21.45 -3.49 1.69
C GLY A 41 -22.18 -4.82 1.94
N ASP A 42 -22.77 -5.39 0.90
CA ASP A 42 -23.09 -6.82 0.90
C ASP A 42 -21.83 -7.64 0.51
N SER A 43 -21.95 -8.97 0.52
CA SER A 43 -20.91 -9.95 0.11
C SER A 43 -20.22 -9.73 -1.25
N SER A 44 -20.62 -8.72 -2.02
CA SER A 44 -20.06 -8.33 -3.31
C SER A 44 -19.10 -7.13 -3.28
N THR A 45 -18.85 -6.47 -2.14
CA THR A 45 -17.89 -5.35 -2.07
C THR A 45 -16.88 -5.47 -0.92
N THR A 46 -15.60 -5.20 -1.20
CA THR A 46 -14.45 -5.40 -0.29
C THR A 46 -14.18 -4.21 0.65
N PHE A 47 -15.15 -3.30 0.82
CA PHE A 47 -14.98 -2.05 1.56
C PHE A 47 -16.05 -1.89 2.64
N ASP A 48 -16.00 -2.72 3.68
CA ASP A 48 -16.83 -2.56 4.87
C ASP A 48 -16.11 -1.62 5.86
N HIS A 49 -16.62 -0.41 6.04
CA HIS A 49 -16.16 0.52 7.08
C HIS A 49 -17.38 1.16 7.72
N ASP A 50 -17.41 1.14 9.06
CA ASP A 50 -18.49 1.72 9.86
C ASP A 50 -18.61 3.22 9.56
N ASN A 51 -19.69 3.57 8.88
CA ASN A 51 -20.11 4.95 8.63
C ASN A 51 -21.26 5.38 9.57
N ASP A 52 -21.70 4.48 10.43
CA ASP A 52 -22.61 4.83 11.50
C ASP A 52 -21.78 5.46 12.62
N GLY A 53 -22.09 6.71 12.95
CA GLY A 53 -21.50 7.38 14.10
C GLY A 53 -21.62 6.47 15.32
N ILE A 54 -20.48 6.10 15.91
CA ILE A 54 -20.41 5.15 17.03
C ILE A 54 -21.47 5.49 18.08
N SER A 55 -22.35 4.54 18.41
CA SER A 55 -23.35 4.80 19.45
C SER A 55 -22.63 5.09 20.77
N ILE A 56 -23.24 5.89 21.65
CA ILE A 56 -22.64 6.17 22.96
C ILE A 56 -22.40 4.87 23.73
N TRP A 57 -23.25 3.86 23.55
CA TRP A 57 -23.11 2.56 24.19
C TRP A 57 -21.98 1.73 23.59
N ASP A 58 -21.77 1.79 22.27
CA ASP A 58 -20.63 1.13 21.62
C ASP A 58 -19.31 1.84 21.94
N LEU A 59 -19.33 3.16 22.05
CA LEU A 59 -18.20 3.94 22.52
C LEU A 59 -17.87 3.59 23.98
N LEU A 60 -18.88 3.51 24.84
CA LEU A 60 -18.70 3.15 26.25
C LEU A 60 -18.25 1.70 26.41
N LYS A 61 -18.79 0.78 25.60
CA LYS A 61 -18.33 -0.61 25.52
C LYS A 61 -16.88 -0.67 25.07
N ARG A 62 -16.50 0.07 24.03
CA ARG A 62 -15.11 0.13 23.53
C ARG A 62 -14.16 0.74 24.56
N LEU A 63 -14.58 1.79 25.27
CA LEU A 63 -13.83 2.38 26.39
C LEU A 63 -13.69 1.42 27.57
N THR A 64 -14.70 0.58 27.82
CA THR A 64 -14.69 -0.44 28.88
C THR A 64 -13.79 -1.63 28.49
N ASP A 65 -13.89 -2.09 27.24
CA ASP A 65 -13.17 -3.25 26.73
C ASP A 65 -11.69 -2.92 26.43
N GLN A 66 -11.40 -1.72 25.90
CA GLN A 66 -10.06 -1.35 25.45
C GLN A 66 -9.37 -0.35 26.41
N GLY A 67 -10.12 0.36 27.26
CA GLY A 67 -9.59 1.39 28.15
C GLY A 67 -9.68 2.81 27.57
N PRO A 68 -9.16 3.83 28.29
CA PRO A 68 -9.23 5.22 27.86
C PRO A 68 -8.44 5.45 26.55
N PRO A 69 -8.81 6.45 25.73
CA PRO A 69 -8.18 6.67 24.42
C PRO A 69 -6.66 6.88 24.47
N SER A 70 -6.14 7.46 25.55
CA SER A 70 -4.70 7.63 25.78
C SER A 70 -3.96 6.32 26.02
N PHE A 71 -4.67 5.29 26.52
CA PHE A 71 -4.13 3.96 26.74
C PHE A 71 -4.30 3.07 25.50
N THR A 72 -5.47 3.11 24.86
CA THR A 72 -5.71 2.35 23.62
C THR A 72 -4.89 2.85 22.45
N SER A 73 -4.65 4.16 22.35
CA SER A 73 -3.71 4.71 21.36
C SER A 73 -2.24 4.38 21.65
N GLN A 74 -1.93 3.80 22.80
CA GLN A 74 -0.59 3.28 23.10
C GLN A 74 -0.50 1.76 22.94
N MET A 75 -1.60 1.05 23.21
CA MET A 75 -1.67 -0.42 23.16
C MET A 75 -2.23 -0.99 21.84
N HIS A 76 -2.92 -0.17 21.05
CA HIS A 76 -3.64 -0.57 19.82
C HIS A 76 -3.52 0.46 18.69
N ALA A 77 -2.57 1.41 18.77
CA ALA A 77 -2.37 2.33 17.64
C ALA A 77 -1.54 1.64 16.56
N CYS A 78 -2.24 0.90 15.70
CA CYS A 78 -1.79 0.65 14.35
C CYS A 78 -1.71 2.01 13.62
N MET A 79 -0.66 2.76 13.89
CA MET A 79 -0.37 3.96 13.11
C MET A 79 0.14 3.50 11.76
N LYS A 80 -0.38 4.11 10.71
CA LYS A 80 0.16 3.91 9.37
C LYS A 80 1.64 4.30 9.37
N VAL A 81 2.46 3.50 8.69
CA VAL A 81 3.84 3.90 8.40
C VAL A 81 3.85 5.20 7.60
N HIS A 82 4.67 6.16 8.06
CA HIS A 82 4.90 7.40 7.33
C HIS A 82 5.39 7.10 5.92
N TYR A 83 4.91 7.83 4.92
CA TYR A 83 5.20 7.55 3.51
C TYR A 83 6.70 7.64 3.18
N SER A 84 7.42 8.57 3.83
CA SER A 84 8.88 8.63 3.75
C SER A 84 9.55 7.42 4.40
N THR A 85 9.05 6.97 5.56
CA THR A 85 9.53 5.76 6.23
C THR A 85 9.31 4.52 5.38
N LEU A 86 8.15 4.36 4.73
CA LEU A 86 7.90 3.26 3.79
C LEU A 86 8.93 3.27 2.66
N GLY A 87 9.23 4.44 2.09
CA GLY A 87 10.28 4.58 1.07
C GLY A 87 11.65 4.15 1.56
N ASN A 88 12.03 4.56 2.79
CA ASN A 88 13.29 4.15 3.42
C ASN A 88 13.35 2.64 3.69
N VAL A 89 12.24 2.04 4.14
CA VAL A 89 12.14 0.59 4.36
C VAL A 89 12.34 -0.14 3.04
N LEU A 90 11.61 0.23 1.99
CA LEU A 90 11.75 -0.38 0.66
C LEU A 90 13.18 -0.26 0.13
N ALA A 91 13.78 0.92 0.19
CA ALA A 91 15.17 1.14 -0.23
C ALA A 91 16.15 0.30 0.61
N SER A 92 15.93 0.17 1.91
CA SER A 92 16.76 -0.66 2.80
C SER A 92 16.68 -2.16 2.51
N LEU A 93 15.59 -2.59 1.85
CA LEU A 93 15.38 -3.96 1.38
C LEU A 93 15.83 -4.15 -0.08
N GLY A 94 16.53 -3.15 -0.65
CA GLY A 94 17.12 -3.24 -1.99
C GLY A 94 16.17 -2.88 -3.13
N VAL A 95 15.00 -2.30 -2.83
CA VAL A 95 14.03 -1.89 -3.84
C VAL A 95 14.47 -0.58 -4.49
N ASN A 96 14.45 -0.53 -5.82
CA ASN A 96 14.66 0.69 -6.58
C ASN A 96 13.39 1.57 -6.58
N ILE A 97 13.24 2.39 -5.55
CA ILE A 97 12.10 3.31 -5.40
C ILE A 97 12.02 4.38 -6.50
N THR A 98 13.08 4.57 -7.30
CA THR A 98 13.12 5.52 -8.42
C THR A 98 12.68 4.90 -9.75
N ASN A 99 12.45 3.58 -9.81
CA ASN A 99 12.00 2.90 -11.01
C ASN A 99 10.63 3.44 -11.46
N THR A 100 10.53 3.90 -12.70
CA THR A 100 9.29 4.46 -13.29
C THR A 100 8.59 3.48 -14.22
N THR A 101 9.10 2.25 -14.36
CA THR A 101 8.47 1.20 -15.16
C THR A 101 7.07 0.90 -14.61
N MET A 102 6.09 0.80 -15.51
CA MET A 102 4.70 0.51 -15.14
C MET A 102 4.61 -0.76 -14.27
N ASN A 103 3.86 -0.67 -13.16
CA ASN A 103 3.67 -1.75 -12.17
C ASN A 103 4.94 -2.16 -11.41
N SER A 104 6.04 -1.41 -11.51
CA SER A 104 7.19 -1.59 -10.61
C SER A 104 6.88 -1.03 -9.21
N ALA A 105 7.57 -1.54 -8.19
CA ALA A 105 7.45 -1.05 -6.83
C ALA A 105 7.75 0.45 -6.73
N GLY A 106 8.78 0.93 -7.43
CA GLY A 106 9.13 2.35 -7.48
C GLY A 106 8.02 3.21 -8.08
N GLN A 107 7.38 2.75 -9.16
CA GLN A 107 6.29 3.49 -9.81
C GLN A 107 5.04 3.51 -8.93
N LEU A 108 4.70 2.39 -8.30
CA LEU A 108 3.56 2.30 -7.38
C LEU A 108 3.78 3.14 -6.12
N TYR A 109 5.01 3.17 -5.59
CA TYR A 109 5.40 4.03 -4.50
C TYR A 109 5.22 5.50 -4.91
N GLN A 110 5.93 5.97 -5.94
CA GLN A 110 5.92 7.37 -6.38
C GLN A 110 4.52 7.92 -6.71
N SER A 111 3.66 7.09 -7.34
CA SER A 111 2.28 7.46 -7.68
C SER A 111 1.27 7.17 -6.57
N GLY A 112 1.70 6.58 -5.45
CA GLY A 112 0.86 6.18 -4.33
C GLY A 112 0.55 7.26 -3.32
N GLY A 113 1.19 8.43 -3.41
CA GLY A 113 1.01 9.52 -2.46
C GLY A 113 -0.46 9.85 -2.11
N PRO A 114 -1.36 10.04 -3.09
CA PRO A 114 -2.77 10.30 -2.81
C PRO A 114 -3.47 9.16 -2.05
N ALA A 115 -3.24 7.90 -2.44
CA ALA A 115 -3.80 6.73 -1.75
C ALA A 115 -3.18 6.52 -0.36
N MET A 116 -1.94 6.97 -0.16
CA MET A 116 -1.24 6.90 1.13
C MET A 116 -1.58 8.07 2.06
N SER A 117 -2.42 9.02 1.62
CA SER A 117 -2.78 10.27 2.29
C SER A 117 -1.56 11.05 2.78
N VAL A 118 -0.59 11.26 1.88
CA VAL A 118 0.61 12.07 2.15
C VAL A 118 0.25 13.53 2.47
N ALA A 119 1.14 14.23 3.16
CA ALA A 119 0.93 15.63 3.48
C ALA A 119 0.72 16.49 2.22
N ASN A 120 -0.31 17.33 2.24
CA ASN A 120 -0.60 18.33 1.22
C ASN A 120 -0.44 19.72 1.85
N TYR A 121 0.78 20.26 1.77
CA TYR A 121 1.11 21.57 2.35
C TYR A 121 0.31 22.74 1.77
N PRO A 122 0.09 22.84 0.44
CA PRO A 122 -0.81 23.87 -0.12
C PRO A 122 -2.22 23.84 0.47
N ALA A 123 -2.77 22.64 0.72
CA ALA A 123 -4.07 22.46 1.34
C ALA A 123 -4.04 22.50 2.88
N ARG A 124 -2.87 22.67 3.50
CA ARG A 124 -2.66 22.60 4.96
C ARG A 124 -3.15 21.28 5.58
N VAL A 125 -3.11 20.20 4.80
CA VAL A 125 -3.47 18.86 5.25
C VAL A 125 -2.20 18.11 5.64
N ARG A 126 -2.15 17.63 6.89
CA ARG A 126 -1.06 16.77 7.37
C ARG A 126 -1.19 15.37 6.78
N GLU A 127 -0.09 14.62 6.80
CA GLU A 127 -0.16 13.17 6.52
C GLU A 127 -1.11 12.49 7.52
N SER A 128 -1.96 11.58 7.00
CA SER A 128 -2.82 10.77 7.87
C SER A 128 -1.99 9.76 8.65
N VAL A 129 -2.23 9.68 9.96
CA VAL A 129 -1.64 8.66 10.85
C VAL A 129 -2.51 7.41 11.00
N THR A 130 -3.77 7.49 10.57
CA THR A 130 -4.71 6.37 10.56
C THR A 130 -4.53 5.57 9.27
N ILE A 131 -4.59 4.24 9.37
CA ILE A 131 -4.63 3.34 8.23
C ILE A 131 -6.07 3.17 7.73
N SER A 132 -6.30 3.52 6.45
CA SER A 132 -7.53 3.26 5.72
C SER A 132 -7.35 2.07 4.79
N THR A 133 -8.46 1.54 4.27
CA THR A 133 -8.47 0.47 3.27
C THR A 133 -7.66 0.84 2.02
N SER A 134 -7.74 2.09 1.57
CA SER A 134 -6.97 2.59 0.42
C SER A 134 -5.46 2.59 0.68
N GLN A 135 -5.05 2.92 1.91
CA GLN A 135 -3.66 2.94 2.33
C GLN A 135 -3.11 1.53 2.45
N ALA A 136 -3.83 0.63 3.14
CA ALA A 136 -3.45 -0.77 3.28
C ALA A 136 -3.34 -1.47 1.92
N SER A 137 -4.30 -1.24 1.02
CA SER A 137 -4.29 -1.83 -0.32
C SER A 137 -3.10 -1.32 -1.14
N ARG A 138 -2.85 0.00 -1.13
CA ARG A 138 -1.71 0.58 -1.85
C ARG A 138 -0.38 0.09 -1.29
N GLU A 139 -0.25 0.02 0.03
CA GLU A 139 0.96 -0.50 0.68
C GLU A 139 1.22 -1.96 0.29
N PHE A 140 0.18 -2.81 0.32
CA PHE A 140 0.28 -4.20 -0.11
C PHE A 140 0.68 -4.33 -1.59
N ASP A 141 0.09 -3.53 -2.49
CA ASP A 141 0.45 -3.51 -3.91
C ASP A 141 1.94 -3.17 -4.11
N ILE A 142 2.44 -2.17 -3.38
CA ILE A 142 3.85 -1.77 -3.41
C ILE A 142 4.72 -2.93 -2.93
N MET A 143 4.38 -3.58 -1.81
CA MET A 143 5.15 -4.70 -1.26
C MET A 143 5.14 -5.93 -2.19
N ALA A 144 4.00 -6.24 -2.82
CA ALA A 144 3.88 -7.32 -3.78
C ALA A 144 4.71 -7.07 -5.04
N ALA A 145 4.72 -5.83 -5.54
CA ALA A 145 5.57 -5.43 -6.65
C ALA A 145 7.06 -5.38 -6.27
N ALA A 146 7.38 -5.09 -5.01
CA ALA A 146 8.74 -5.04 -4.49
C ALA A 146 9.36 -6.42 -4.29
N ALA A 147 8.53 -7.45 -4.06
CA ALA A 147 8.99 -8.78 -3.68
C ALA A 147 10.10 -9.36 -4.57
N PRO A 148 10.05 -9.29 -5.92
CA PRO A 148 11.14 -9.79 -6.76
C PRO A 148 12.49 -9.10 -6.51
N GLU A 149 12.48 -7.78 -6.31
CA GLU A 149 13.70 -7.00 -6.01
C GLU A 149 14.26 -7.37 -4.64
N ILE A 150 13.38 -7.51 -3.64
CA ILE A 150 13.74 -7.92 -2.28
C ILE A 150 14.37 -9.32 -2.29
N ILE A 151 13.71 -10.30 -2.93
CA ILE A 151 14.19 -11.68 -3.02
C ILE A 151 15.58 -11.74 -3.65
N ALA A 152 15.82 -10.96 -4.70
CA ALA A 152 17.11 -10.89 -5.37
C ALA A 152 18.19 -10.22 -4.49
N ALA A 153 17.83 -9.18 -3.74
CA ALA A 153 18.76 -8.42 -2.91
C ALA A 153 19.21 -9.19 -1.66
N MET A 154 18.33 -9.98 -1.04
CA MET A 154 18.50 -10.63 0.27
C MET A 154 19.89 -11.23 0.56
N PRO A 155 20.51 -12.02 -0.33
CA PRO A 155 21.84 -12.60 -0.08
C PRO A 155 22.96 -11.55 0.08
N THR A 156 22.73 -10.35 -0.46
CA THR A 156 23.69 -9.24 -0.51
C THR A 156 23.28 -8.04 0.35
N LEU A 157 22.11 -8.07 0.98
CA LEU A 157 21.63 -6.96 1.81
C LEU A 157 22.51 -6.81 3.06
N PRO A 158 23.18 -5.65 3.25
CA PRO A 158 24.09 -5.47 4.39
C PRO A 158 23.40 -5.69 5.74
N ARG A 159 22.13 -5.32 5.86
CA ARG A 159 21.34 -5.50 7.09
C ARG A 159 21.02 -6.96 7.44
N CYS A 160 21.16 -7.86 6.46
CA CYS A 160 20.90 -9.29 6.62
C CYS A 160 22.18 -10.12 6.76
N GLN A 161 23.35 -9.53 6.53
CA GLN A 161 24.60 -10.26 6.47
C GLN A 161 25.12 -10.60 7.85
N VAL A 162 25.44 -11.87 8.05
CA VAL A 162 26.23 -12.36 9.19
C VAL A 162 27.48 -13.01 8.61
N GLY A 163 28.67 -12.50 8.95
CA GLY A 163 29.91 -12.99 8.36
C GLY A 163 30.05 -12.73 6.86
N GLY A 164 29.42 -11.66 6.34
CA GLY A 164 29.51 -11.25 4.93
C GLY A 164 28.58 -11.99 3.97
N SER A 165 27.69 -12.85 4.47
CA SER A 165 26.68 -13.55 3.66
C SER A 165 25.29 -13.35 4.25
N GLY A 166 24.32 -12.99 3.41
CA GLY A 166 22.92 -12.86 3.79
C GLY A 166 22.15 -14.17 3.56
N PRO A 167 21.10 -14.45 4.34
CA PRO A 167 20.23 -15.59 4.12
C PRO A 167 19.42 -15.43 2.83
N SER A 168 19.14 -16.54 2.15
CA SER A 168 18.09 -16.57 1.13
C SER A 168 16.71 -16.57 1.80
N LEU A 169 15.72 -15.96 1.17
CA LEU A 169 14.31 -16.07 1.61
C LEU A 169 13.73 -17.45 1.33
N PHE A 170 14.12 -18.03 0.19
CA PHE A 170 13.66 -19.34 -0.27
C PHE A 170 14.85 -20.21 -0.62
N ASP A 171 14.76 -21.50 -0.35
CA ASP A 171 15.73 -22.46 -0.85
C ASP A 171 15.41 -22.94 -2.28
N ALA A 172 16.23 -23.86 -2.79
CA ALA A 172 16.05 -24.46 -4.11
C ALA A 172 14.75 -25.28 -4.23
N GLY A 173 14.16 -25.71 -3.11
CA GLY A 173 12.87 -26.42 -3.03
C GLY A 173 11.67 -25.49 -2.86
N ASN A 174 11.86 -24.17 -3.01
CA ASN A 174 10.85 -23.15 -2.76
C ASN A 174 10.32 -23.12 -1.32
N GLN A 175 11.07 -23.66 -0.35
CA GLN A 175 10.71 -23.55 1.06
C GLN A 175 11.27 -22.27 1.67
N CYS A 176 10.46 -21.63 2.49
CA CYS A 176 10.83 -20.42 3.18
C CYS A 176 11.86 -20.71 4.28
N GLN A 177 12.86 -19.84 4.39
CA GLN A 177 13.95 -19.99 5.32
C GLN A 177 13.78 -19.04 6.51
N LEU A 178 13.90 -19.57 7.73
CA LEU A 178 13.68 -18.83 8.98
C LEU A 178 14.57 -17.57 9.07
N ALA A 179 15.85 -17.69 8.70
CA ALA A 179 16.78 -16.57 8.71
C ALA A 179 16.41 -15.50 7.67
N GLY A 180 15.91 -15.92 6.50
CA GLY A 180 15.43 -15.00 5.47
C GLY A 180 14.22 -14.19 5.93
N ILE A 181 13.22 -14.87 6.51
CA ILE A 181 12.03 -14.22 7.07
C ILE A 181 12.43 -13.27 8.21
N SER A 182 13.32 -13.71 9.10
CA SER A 182 13.77 -12.88 10.24
C SER A 182 14.43 -11.59 9.78
N CYS A 183 15.26 -11.63 8.73
CA CYS A 183 15.80 -10.38 8.18
C CYS A 183 14.72 -9.53 7.51
N LEU A 184 13.80 -10.14 6.77
CA LEU A 184 12.73 -9.44 6.05
C LEU A 184 11.86 -8.60 7.00
N ILE A 185 11.43 -9.19 8.11
CA ILE A 185 10.55 -8.54 9.10
C ILE A 185 11.33 -7.75 10.16
N GLY A 186 12.65 -7.93 10.24
CA GLY A 186 13.53 -7.20 11.17
C GLY A 186 13.49 -7.70 12.62
N THR A 187 12.77 -8.79 12.90
CA THR A 187 12.67 -9.44 14.22
C THR A 187 12.86 -10.96 14.08
N PRO A 188 13.22 -11.69 15.16
CA PRO A 188 13.34 -13.14 15.11
C PRO A 188 12.02 -13.80 14.68
N ALA A 189 12.01 -14.44 13.51
CA ALA A 189 10.84 -15.16 13.03
C ALA A 189 10.63 -16.46 13.83
N SER A 190 9.39 -16.91 13.92
CA SER A 190 9.02 -18.21 14.49
C SER A 190 8.73 -19.23 13.40
N GLN A 191 8.59 -20.50 13.79
CA GLN A 191 8.16 -21.56 12.87
C GLN A 191 6.78 -21.28 12.26
N ALA A 192 5.88 -20.60 12.98
CA ALA A 192 4.57 -20.23 12.46
C ALA A 192 4.67 -19.30 11.23
N HIS A 193 5.68 -18.42 11.19
CA HIS A 193 5.93 -17.60 10.00
C HIS A 193 6.39 -18.47 8.82
N VAL A 194 7.27 -19.43 9.05
CA VAL A 194 7.74 -20.37 8.01
C VAL A 194 6.57 -21.18 7.47
N ASP A 195 5.71 -21.70 8.35
CA ASP A 195 4.55 -22.52 7.97
C ASP A 195 3.53 -21.69 7.16
N LEU A 196 3.23 -20.46 7.58
CA LEU A 196 2.38 -19.55 6.84
C LEU A 196 2.97 -19.21 5.46
N CYS A 197 4.26 -18.92 5.40
CA CYS A 197 4.96 -18.62 4.16
C CYS A 197 4.89 -19.80 3.16
N ASN A 198 5.20 -21.01 3.63
CA ASN A 198 5.12 -22.23 2.81
C ASN A 198 3.67 -22.54 2.40
N GLN A 199 2.69 -22.28 3.26
CA GLN A 199 1.28 -22.43 2.94
C GLN A 199 0.86 -21.45 1.83
N THR A 200 1.28 -20.18 1.90
CA THR A 200 1.03 -19.18 0.84
C THR A 200 1.62 -19.63 -0.50
N ILE A 201 2.84 -20.18 -0.49
CA ILE A 201 3.46 -20.69 -1.72
C ILE A 201 2.68 -21.88 -2.29
N THR A 202 2.28 -22.82 -1.43
CA THR A 202 1.59 -24.05 -1.84
C THR A 202 0.17 -23.78 -2.36
N ARG A 203 -0.52 -22.77 -1.82
CA ARG A 203 -1.89 -22.41 -2.21
C ARG A 203 -1.96 -21.48 -3.42
N ALA A 204 -0.85 -20.88 -3.83
CA ALA A 204 -0.81 -20.01 -4.99
C ALA A 204 -0.90 -20.80 -6.30
N SER A 205 -1.31 -20.12 -7.38
CA SER A 205 -1.40 -20.72 -8.72
C SER A 205 -0.05 -21.18 -9.26
N THR A 206 1.04 -20.53 -8.86
CA THR A 206 2.42 -20.90 -9.17
C THR A 206 3.34 -20.58 -7.99
N PRO A 207 4.49 -21.28 -7.84
CA PRO A 207 5.45 -20.97 -6.80
C PRO A 207 5.95 -19.51 -6.85
N ASP A 208 6.11 -18.93 -8.04
CA ASP A 208 6.59 -17.55 -8.17
C ASP A 208 5.55 -16.51 -7.70
N VAL A 209 4.27 -16.73 -8.01
CA VAL A 209 3.18 -15.91 -7.45
C VAL A 209 3.14 -16.08 -5.93
N GLY A 210 3.27 -17.32 -5.46
CA GLY A 210 3.31 -17.66 -4.05
C GLY A 210 4.43 -16.96 -3.28
N LYS A 211 5.65 -16.94 -3.83
CA LYS A 211 6.80 -16.24 -3.23
C LYS A 211 6.56 -14.73 -3.12
N ARG A 212 6.00 -14.11 -4.15
CA ARG A 212 5.67 -12.68 -4.14
C ARG A 212 4.65 -12.35 -3.06
N LEU A 213 3.58 -13.14 -3.00
CA LEU A 213 2.54 -13.00 -1.97
C LEU A 213 3.08 -13.26 -0.57
N ALA A 214 3.93 -14.27 -0.40
CA ALA A 214 4.51 -14.58 0.91
C ALA A 214 5.36 -13.43 1.44
N VAL A 215 6.19 -12.81 0.60
CA VAL A 215 6.96 -11.61 0.98
C VAL A 215 6.04 -10.45 1.31
N ALA A 216 5.03 -10.18 0.48
CA ALA A 216 4.09 -9.08 0.69
C ALA A 216 3.29 -9.24 1.99
N VAL A 217 2.79 -10.45 2.29
CA VAL A 217 2.04 -10.75 3.51
C VAL A 217 2.91 -10.58 4.75
N MET A 218 4.16 -11.06 4.72
CA MET A 218 5.07 -10.91 5.87
C MET A 218 5.44 -9.46 6.13
N LEU A 219 5.69 -8.68 5.07
CA LEU A 219 5.94 -7.25 5.20
C LEU A 219 4.69 -6.51 5.68
N ALA A 220 3.52 -6.79 5.10
CA ALA A 220 2.27 -6.16 5.53
C ALA A 220 2.02 -6.42 7.02
N ALA A 221 2.20 -7.66 7.48
CA ALA A 221 2.09 -8.00 8.90
C ALA A 221 3.10 -7.22 9.77
N ALA A 222 4.33 -7.02 9.30
CA ALA A 222 5.36 -6.28 10.03
C ALA A 222 5.15 -4.74 10.03
N TYR A 223 4.39 -4.19 9.07
CA TYR A 223 4.31 -2.74 8.84
C TYR A 223 2.89 -2.15 8.94
N THR A 224 1.84 -2.95 9.12
CA THR A 224 0.47 -2.43 9.28
C THR A 224 -0.06 -2.39 10.71
N CYS A 225 0.51 -3.15 11.65
CA CYS A 225 0.16 -3.17 13.08
C CYS A 225 1.19 -3.95 13.92
N GLU A 226 1.85 -3.33 14.90
CA GLU A 226 2.38 -4.01 16.11
C GLU A 226 1.56 -3.60 17.33
#